data_AF-X0W749-F1
#
_entry.id   AF-X0W749-F1
#
_cell.length_a   1.000
_cell.length_b   1.000
_cell.length_c   1.000
_cell.angle_alpha   90.00
_cell.angle_beta   90.00
_cell.angle_gamma   90.00
#
_symmetry.space_group_name_H-M   'P 1'
#
loop_
_entity.id
_entity.type
_entity.pdbx_description
1 polymer ?
#
loop_
_entity_poly.entity_id
_entity_poly.type
_entity_poly.pdbx_seq_one_letter_code
_entity_poly.pdbx_strand_id
1 'polypeptide(L)'
;MKSKKILICGVHVPFVYGGSEIAVESLRDALTKRGHEVDVMKLPFKGSPANEGIIRHALMWRLVDLSDRNIDLVIATNFPSYLVKHHNKVTWLYHQYRQAYDKYGTEYGEFTGSQKDTRIREMIINMDNAILPESKKIFTNSKNTAERLKRFNNIEGIPLYHLPRYFGRYRCDSYDDYILSVGRLEKIKRIDYLVEAMKYTNRLRCLIVGPGPEKEKLQGIIE
;
A
#
# COMPACT_ATOMS: atom_id res chain seq x y z
N MET A 1 13.58 26.63 -7.89
CA MET A 1 13.04 25.61 -8.83
C MET A 1 11.83 26.19 -9.54
N LYS A 2 11.63 25.92 -10.83
CA LYS A 2 10.38 26.27 -11.52
C LYS A 2 9.22 25.48 -10.89
N SER A 3 8.09 26.13 -10.66
CA SER A 3 6.87 25.44 -10.21
C SER A 3 6.44 24.42 -11.27
N LYS A 4 5.81 23.33 -10.82
CA LYS A 4 5.36 22.21 -11.66
C LYS A 4 3.94 21.86 -11.26
N LYS A 5 3.12 21.45 -12.23
CA LYS A 5 1.81 20.81 -12.03
C LYS A 5 2.02 19.31 -11.86
N ILE A 6 1.82 18.81 -10.64
CA ILE A 6 2.05 17.43 -10.27
C ILE A 6 0.71 16.77 -9.92
N LEU A 7 0.39 15.67 -10.59
CA LEU A 7 -0.78 14.85 -10.23
C LEU A 7 -0.34 13.59 -9.49
N ILE A 8 -0.85 13.38 -8.28
CA ILE A 8 -0.66 12.14 -7.54
C ILE A 8 -1.85 11.23 -7.81
N CYS A 9 -1.58 10.03 -8.32
CA CYS A 9 -2.57 9.01 -8.61
C CYS A 9 -2.56 7.93 -7.52
N GLY A 10 -3.67 7.76 -6.82
CA GLY A 10 -3.84 6.74 -5.79
C GLY A 10 -5.22 6.11 -5.85
N VAL A 11 -5.53 5.13 -5.00
CA VAL A 11 -6.86 4.49 -4.96
C VAL A 11 -7.71 5.01 -3.81
N HIS A 12 -9.02 4.82 -3.90
CA HIS A 12 -9.94 5.10 -2.80
C HIS A 12 -10.80 3.88 -2.48
N VAL A 13 -10.72 3.42 -1.24
CA VAL A 13 -11.65 2.45 -0.66
C VAL A 13 -12.59 3.23 0.27
N PRO A 14 -13.91 3.22 0.05
CA PRO A 14 -14.85 3.97 0.88
C PRO A 14 -14.71 3.63 2.37
N PHE A 15 -14.79 4.65 3.22
CA PHE A 15 -14.69 4.55 4.69
C PHE A 15 -13.38 3.96 5.24
N VAL A 16 -12.35 3.78 4.40
CA VAL A 16 -11.03 3.32 4.83
C VAL A 16 -10.06 4.48 4.86
N TYR A 17 -9.39 4.65 6.00
CA TYR A 17 -8.32 5.60 6.17
C TYR A 17 -7.14 4.94 6.88
N GLY A 18 -5.95 5.02 6.28
CA GLY A 18 -4.76 4.35 6.79
C GLY A 18 -3.46 4.88 6.19
N GLY A 19 -2.45 4.02 6.21
CA GLY A 19 -1.07 4.41 5.86
C GLY A 19 -0.91 4.91 4.43
N SER A 20 -1.61 4.32 3.46
CA SER A 20 -1.58 4.78 2.06
C SER A 20 -2.18 6.17 1.90
N GLU A 21 -3.33 6.42 2.54
CA GLU A 21 -4.02 7.72 2.46
C GLU A 21 -3.16 8.81 3.11
N ILE A 22 -2.59 8.52 4.29
CA ILE A 22 -1.68 9.42 4.99
C ILE A 22 -0.42 9.71 4.15
N ALA A 23 0.15 8.70 3.49
CA ALA A 23 1.34 8.87 2.67
C ALA A 23 1.07 9.75 1.44
N VAL A 24 -0.08 9.57 0.77
CA VAL A 24 -0.51 10.43 -0.35
C VAL A 24 -0.72 11.87 0.11
N GLU A 25 -1.42 12.09 1.22
CA GLU A 25 -1.65 13.42 1.80
C GLU A 25 -0.33 14.10 2.19
N SER A 26 0.55 13.36 2.86
CA SER A 26 1.86 13.89 3.29
C SER A 26 2.75 14.23 2.08
N LEU A 27 2.70 13.43 1.01
CA LEU A 27 3.41 13.73 -0.24
C LEU A 27 2.87 15.00 -0.89
N ARG A 28 1.55 15.13 -1.01
CA ARG A 28 0.90 16.34 -1.53
C ARG A 28 1.39 17.56 -0.76
N ASP A 29 1.24 17.55 0.56
CA ASP A 29 1.59 18.68 1.41
C ASP A 29 3.08 19.04 1.32
N ALA A 30 3.96 18.02 1.25
CA ALA A 30 5.40 18.21 1.11
C ALA A 30 5.82 18.80 -0.25
N LEU A 31 5.10 18.46 -1.32
CA LEU A 31 5.34 19.02 -2.66
C LEU A 31 4.76 20.44 -2.77
N THR A 32 3.56 20.68 -2.25
CA THR A 32 2.95 22.01 -2.20
C THR A 32 3.81 22.99 -1.41
N LYS A 33 4.34 22.57 -0.24
CA LYS A 33 5.27 23.39 0.56
C LYS A 33 6.56 23.77 -0.19
N ARG A 34 6.94 23.02 -1.22
CA ARG A 34 8.08 23.31 -2.10
C ARG A 34 7.73 24.23 -3.28
N GLY A 35 6.50 24.74 -3.35
CA GLY A 35 6.04 25.69 -4.37
C GLY A 35 5.49 25.05 -5.64
N HIS A 36 5.15 23.77 -5.61
CA HIS A 36 4.49 23.08 -6.73
C HIS A 36 2.96 23.19 -6.64
N GLU A 37 2.29 23.17 -7.80
CA GLU A 37 0.83 22.99 -7.89
C GLU A 37 0.57 21.49 -7.89
N VAL A 38 -0.14 20.99 -6.88
CA VAL A 38 -0.29 19.55 -6.65
C VAL A 38 -1.75 19.21 -6.49
N ASP A 39 -2.20 18.23 -7.27
CA ASP A 39 -3.55 17.66 -7.16
C ASP A 39 -3.48 16.14 -6.95
N VAL A 40 -4.56 15.56 -6.43
CA VAL A 40 -4.66 14.14 -6.10
C VAL A 40 -5.88 13.54 -6.77
N MET A 41 -5.66 12.64 -7.73
CA MET A 41 -6.71 11.86 -8.37
C MET A 41 -6.80 10.48 -7.73
N LYS A 42 -8.00 10.12 -7.26
CA LYS A 42 -8.29 8.79 -6.74
C LYS A 42 -9.48 8.15 -7.46
N LEU A 43 -9.32 6.90 -7.89
CA LEU A 43 -10.43 6.08 -8.40
C LEU A 43 -10.90 5.08 -7.34
N PRO A 44 -12.21 4.76 -7.30
CA PRO A 44 -12.74 3.71 -6.44
C PRO A 44 -12.06 2.36 -6.68
N PHE A 45 -11.75 1.65 -5.60
CA PHE A 45 -11.08 0.36 -5.64
C PHE A 45 -11.72 -0.63 -4.68
N LYS A 46 -12.01 -1.84 -5.19
CA LYS A 46 -12.38 -3.00 -4.38
C LYS A 46 -11.31 -4.07 -4.60
N GLY A 47 -10.47 -4.29 -3.58
CA GLY A 47 -9.36 -5.23 -3.61
C GLY A 47 -9.65 -6.61 -3.05
N SER A 48 -10.88 -6.86 -2.58
CA SER A 48 -11.31 -8.15 -2.03
C SER A 48 -12.82 -8.33 -2.23
N PRO A 49 -13.32 -9.54 -2.53
CA PRO A 49 -12.56 -10.77 -2.75
C PRO A 49 -11.70 -10.71 -4.03
N ALA A 50 -10.49 -11.28 -3.96
CA ALA A 50 -9.47 -11.10 -4.98
C ALA A 50 -9.82 -11.62 -6.38
N ASN A 51 -10.73 -12.59 -6.45
CA ASN A 51 -11.19 -13.25 -7.66
C ASN A 51 -12.38 -12.53 -8.33
N GLU A 52 -12.77 -11.35 -7.84
CA GLU A 52 -13.90 -10.57 -8.34
C GLU A 52 -13.48 -9.14 -8.70
N GLY A 53 -13.64 -8.77 -9.97
CA GLY A 53 -13.58 -7.37 -10.40
C GLY A 53 -12.19 -6.71 -10.40
N ILE A 54 -11.14 -7.37 -9.88
CA ILE A 54 -9.80 -6.77 -9.78
C ILE A 54 -9.24 -6.31 -11.13
N ILE A 55 -9.47 -7.08 -12.19
CA ILE A 55 -9.08 -6.72 -13.57
C ILE A 55 -9.86 -5.51 -14.07
N ARG A 56 -11.14 -5.36 -13.71
CA ARG A 56 -11.93 -4.18 -14.09
C ARG A 56 -11.37 -2.91 -13.46
N HIS A 57 -10.96 -2.97 -12.19
CA HIS A 57 -10.28 -1.85 -11.54
C HIS A 57 -8.94 -1.52 -12.21
N ALA A 58 -8.18 -2.52 -12.66
CA ALA A 58 -6.97 -2.30 -13.44
C ALA A 58 -7.26 -1.60 -14.77
N LEU A 59 -8.28 -2.05 -15.49
CA LEU A 59 -8.72 -1.45 -16.76
C LEU A 59 -9.22 -0.02 -16.59
N MET A 60 -9.96 0.29 -15.53
CA MET A 60 -10.40 1.66 -15.22
C MET A 60 -9.21 2.63 -15.23
N TRP A 61 -8.10 2.25 -14.61
CA TRP A 61 -6.89 3.08 -14.60
C TRP A 61 -6.20 3.15 -15.96
N ARG A 62 -6.14 2.04 -16.70
CA ARG A 62 -5.48 2.05 -18.02
C ARG A 62 -6.24 2.90 -19.04
N LEU A 63 -7.55 3.01 -18.92
CA LEU A 63 -8.39 3.86 -19.77
C LEU A 63 -8.25 5.36 -19.46
N VAL A 64 -7.64 5.73 -18.33
CA VAL A 64 -7.33 7.13 -18.02
C VAL A 64 -6.07 7.56 -18.77
N ASP A 65 -6.25 8.35 -19.82
CA ASP A 65 -5.15 8.99 -20.55
C ASP A 65 -4.96 10.44 -20.07
N LEU A 66 -3.81 10.70 -19.46
CA LEU A 66 -3.42 12.04 -18.99
C LEU A 66 -2.41 12.71 -19.93
N SER A 67 -2.06 12.08 -21.05
CA SER A 67 -0.92 12.51 -21.89
C SER A 67 -1.10 13.92 -22.47
N ASP A 68 -2.34 14.31 -22.80
CA ASP A 68 -2.66 15.62 -23.41
C ASP A 68 -3.06 16.69 -22.37
N ARG A 69 -2.87 16.40 -21.08
CA ARG A 69 -3.16 17.37 -20.00
C ARG A 69 -1.92 18.19 -19.70
N ASN A 70 -2.13 19.44 -19.27
CA ASN A 70 -1.08 20.32 -18.75
C ASN A 70 -0.61 19.84 -17.36
N ILE A 71 0.04 18.66 -17.31
CA ILE A 71 0.56 17.99 -16.13
C ILE A 71 2.04 17.72 -16.39
N ASP A 72 2.91 18.35 -15.61
CA ASP A 72 4.36 18.20 -15.75
C ASP A 72 4.85 16.83 -15.25
N LEU A 73 4.19 16.23 -14.25
CA LEU A 73 4.60 14.98 -13.62
C LEU A 73 3.39 14.23 -13.05
N VAL A 74 3.31 12.93 -13.33
CA VAL A 74 2.38 12.02 -12.64
C VAL A 74 3.16 11.15 -11.66
N ILE A 75 2.70 11.08 -10.41
CA ILE A 75 3.23 10.16 -9.39
C ILE A 75 2.15 9.13 -9.06
N ALA A 76 2.35 7.87 -9.45
CA ALA A 76 1.42 6.79 -9.13
C ALA A 76 1.89 5.96 -7.92
N THR A 77 0.99 5.59 -7.01
CA THR A 77 1.40 5.11 -5.67
C THR A 77 1.19 3.63 -5.40
N ASN A 78 0.17 2.99 -5.96
CA ASN A 78 -0.12 1.58 -5.64
C ASN A 78 -0.97 0.94 -6.73
N PHE A 79 -1.10 -0.39 -6.73
CA PHE A 79 -2.02 -1.06 -7.65
C PHE A 79 -3.47 -0.55 -7.43
N PRO A 80 -4.24 -0.22 -8.48
CA PRO A 80 -3.90 -0.23 -9.90
C PRO A 80 -3.48 1.14 -10.47
N SER A 81 -3.27 2.17 -9.63
CA SER A 81 -3.01 3.56 -10.07
C SER A 81 -1.85 3.75 -11.04
N TYR A 82 -0.81 2.92 -10.96
CA TYR A 82 0.34 3.01 -11.89
C TYR A 82 0.03 2.55 -13.31
N LEU A 83 -1.15 1.99 -13.55
CA LEU A 83 -1.63 1.66 -14.89
C LEU A 83 -2.02 2.88 -15.73
N VAL A 84 -2.13 4.05 -15.09
CA VAL A 84 -2.39 5.34 -15.74
C VAL A 84 -1.35 5.63 -16.83
N LYS A 85 -1.79 6.26 -17.92
CA LYS A 85 -0.94 6.65 -19.03
C LYS A 85 -0.54 8.12 -18.92
N HIS A 86 0.76 8.39 -18.88
CA HIS A 86 1.34 9.73 -18.94
C HIS A 86 2.81 9.63 -19.37
N HIS A 87 3.27 10.56 -20.22
CA HIS A 87 4.62 10.56 -20.78
C HIS A 87 5.73 10.85 -19.74
N ASN A 88 5.38 11.49 -18.62
CA ASN A 88 6.26 11.76 -17.50
C ASN A 88 5.71 11.16 -16.20
N LYS A 89 5.48 9.85 -16.22
CA LYS A 89 5.08 9.06 -15.05
C LYS A 89 6.28 8.61 -14.22
N VAL A 90 6.18 8.78 -12.91
CA VAL A 90 7.02 8.15 -11.89
C VAL A 90 6.13 7.29 -11.01
N THR A 91 6.58 6.10 -10.67
CA THR A 91 5.85 5.24 -9.72
C THR A 91 6.56 5.28 -8.38
N TRP A 92 5.85 5.65 -7.31
CA TRP A 92 6.31 5.42 -5.93
C TRP A 92 5.49 4.29 -5.33
N LEU A 93 5.93 3.07 -5.62
CA LEU A 93 5.22 1.83 -5.34
C LEU A 93 5.15 1.55 -3.84
N TYR A 94 4.00 1.85 -3.24
CA TYR A 94 3.67 1.45 -1.88
C TYR A 94 3.48 -0.05 -1.84
N HIS A 95 2.54 -0.57 -2.65
CA HIS A 95 2.31 -1.99 -2.78
C HIS A 95 1.84 -2.36 -4.19
N GLN A 96 2.35 -3.49 -4.69
CA GLN A 96 1.72 -4.27 -5.74
C GLN A 96 0.45 -4.92 -5.18
N TYR A 97 -0.34 -5.55 -6.04
CA TYR A 97 -1.47 -6.36 -5.58
C TYR A 97 -1.00 -7.65 -4.89
N ARG A 98 -0.70 -7.56 -3.59
CA ARG A 98 -0.05 -8.63 -2.79
C ARG A 98 -0.70 -10.01 -2.90
N GLN A 99 -2.00 -10.08 -3.14
CA GLN A 99 -2.72 -11.34 -3.36
C GLN A 99 -2.19 -12.13 -4.57
N ALA A 100 -1.69 -11.45 -5.60
CA ALA A 100 -1.04 -12.08 -6.76
C ALA A 100 0.44 -12.44 -6.53
N TYR A 101 1.03 -12.00 -5.42
CA TYR A 101 2.47 -12.07 -5.17
C TYR A 101 2.79 -12.79 -3.87
N ASP A 102 3.25 -12.06 -2.85
CA ASP A 102 3.77 -12.61 -1.59
C ASP A 102 2.71 -13.26 -0.71
N LYS A 103 1.42 -13.06 -0.99
CA LYS A 103 0.33 -13.79 -0.33
C LYS A 103 -0.16 -15.00 -1.11
N TYR A 104 0.18 -15.14 -2.39
CA TYR A 104 -0.32 -16.23 -3.22
C TYR A 104 0.15 -17.59 -2.68
N GLY A 105 -0.78 -18.53 -2.51
CA GLY A 105 -0.48 -19.87 -1.97
C GLY A 105 -0.15 -19.90 -0.48
N THR A 106 -0.36 -18.80 0.25
CA THR A 106 -0.18 -18.73 1.71
C THR A 106 -1.52 -18.74 2.43
N GLU A 107 -1.52 -18.96 3.74
CA GLU A 107 -2.71 -18.83 4.60
C GLU A 107 -3.31 -17.41 4.66
N TYR A 108 -2.64 -16.42 4.08
CA TYR A 108 -3.09 -15.02 3.97
C TYR A 108 -3.58 -14.67 2.56
N GLY A 109 -3.51 -15.63 1.63
CA GLY A 109 -3.93 -15.51 0.24
C GLY A 109 -5.42 -15.76 0.05
N GLU A 110 -6.05 -14.98 -0.81
CA GLU A 110 -7.45 -15.17 -1.20
C GLU A 110 -7.61 -16.05 -2.46
N PHE A 111 -6.54 -16.22 -3.23
CA PHE A 111 -6.56 -17.09 -4.40
C PHE A 111 -6.45 -18.56 -3.99
N THR A 112 -7.36 -19.38 -4.52
CA THR A 112 -7.51 -20.80 -4.20
C THR A 112 -6.60 -21.72 -5.02
N GLY A 113 -5.93 -21.17 -6.04
CA GLY A 113 -5.20 -21.96 -7.04
C GLY A 113 -6.09 -22.55 -8.13
N SER A 114 -7.39 -22.27 -8.14
CA SER A 114 -8.28 -22.63 -9.24
C SER A 114 -7.77 -22.10 -10.59
N GLN A 115 -8.20 -22.71 -11.70
CA GLN A 115 -7.80 -22.25 -13.04
C GLN A 115 -8.19 -20.78 -13.28
N LYS A 116 -9.35 -20.36 -12.75
CA LYS A 116 -9.80 -18.96 -12.80
C LYS A 116 -8.84 -18.03 -12.06
N ASP A 117 -8.47 -18.37 -10.83
CA ASP A 117 -7.58 -17.55 -10.00
C ASP A 117 -6.17 -17.47 -10.60
N THR A 118 -5.67 -18.59 -11.13
CA THR A 118 -4.40 -18.65 -11.86
C THR A 118 -4.39 -17.68 -13.04
N ARG A 119 -5.43 -17.69 -13.87
CA ARG A 119 -5.56 -16.76 -15.01
C ARG A 119 -5.62 -15.29 -14.55
N ILE A 120 -6.39 -14.98 -13.51
CA ILE A 120 -6.46 -13.61 -12.96
C ILE A 120 -5.07 -13.16 -12.48
N ARG A 121 -4.36 -14.03 -11.77
CA ARG A 121 -3.00 -13.75 -11.30
C ARG A 121 -2.04 -13.50 -12.46
N GLU A 122 -2.06 -14.34 -13.49
CA GLU A 122 -1.24 -14.16 -14.69
C GLU A 122 -1.53 -12.83 -15.38
N MET A 123 -2.81 -12.45 -15.52
CA MET A 123 -3.18 -11.15 -16.09
C MET A 123 -2.61 -9.98 -15.28
N ILE A 124 -2.65 -10.05 -13.95
CA ILE A 124 -2.08 -9.01 -13.07
C ILE A 124 -0.57 -8.91 -13.27
N ILE A 125 0.12 -10.05 -13.27
CA ILE A 125 1.58 -10.09 -13.46
C ILE A 125 1.97 -9.55 -14.83
N ASN A 126 1.24 -9.93 -15.87
CA ASN A 126 1.50 -9.46 -17.24
C ASN A 126 1.27 -7.95 -17.35
N MET A 127 0.20 -7.40 -16.74
CA MET A 127 -0.02 -5.96 -16.70
C MET A 127 1.09 -5.24 -15.94
N ASP A 128 1.47 -5.71 -14.75
CA ASP A 128 2.53 -5.11 -13.95
C ASP A 128 3.88 -5.11 -14.71
N ASN A 129 4.23 -6.22 -15.36
CA ASN A 129 5.45 -6.36 -16.16
C ASN A 129 5.48 -5.43 -17.37
N ALA A 130 4.33 -5.21 -18.02
CA ALA A 130 4.24 -4.32 -19.17
C ALA A 130 4.28 -2.84 -18.75
N ILE A 131 3.60 -2.48 -17.66
CA ILE A 131 3.28 -1.08 -17.36
C ILE A 131 4.22 -0.42 -16.36
N LEU A 132 4.76 -1.15 -15.38
CA LEU A 132 5.72 -0.56 -14.45
C LEU A 132 6.95 0.00 -15.18
N PRO A 133 7.54 -0.68 -16.19
CA PRO A 133 8.65 -0.13 -16.98
C PRO A 133 8.33 1.12 -17.80
N GLU A 134 7.05 1.45 -18.04
CA GLU A 134 6.68 2.73 -18.66
C GLU A 134 7.04 3.94 -17.76
N SER A 135 7.26 3.71 -16.45
CA SER A 135 7.62 4.77 -15.51
C SER A 135 9.08 5.17 -15.71
N LYS A 136 9.36 6.48 -15.78
CA LYS A 136 10.75 6.98 -15.89
C LYS A 136 11.61 6.58 -14.69
N LYS A 137 11.00 6.46 -13.51
CA LYS A 137 11.60 5.95 -12.29
C LYS A 137 10.58 5.18 -11.48
N ILE A 138 11.06 4.17 -10.77
CA ILE A 138 10.28 3.39 -9.81
C ILE A 138 10.97 3.50 -8.46
N PHE A 139 10.29 4.16 -7.53
CA PHE A 139 10.62 4.15 -6.11
C PHE A 139 9.74 3.14 -5.40
N THR A 140 10.19 2.60 -4.27
CA THR A 140 9.38 1.70 -3.43
C THR A 140 9.32 2.25 -2.01
N ASN A 141 8.22 2.00 -1.29
CA ASN A 141 8.09 2.48 0.10
C ASN A 141 9.05 1.80 1.10
N SER A 142 9.75 0.74 0.69
CA SER A 142 10.64 -0.03 1.54
C SER A 142 11.52 -0.96 0.72
N LYS A 143 12.60 -1.44 1.33
CA LYS A 143 13.44 -2.50 0.76
C LYS A 143 12.64 -3.78 0.47
N ASN A 144 11.72 -4.16 1.35
CA ASN A 144 10.87 -5.34 1.17
C ASN A 144 10.01 -5.24 -0.11
N THR A 145 9.48 -4.06 -0.42
CA THR A 145 8.72 -3.87 -1.66
C THR A 145 9.63 -3.89 -2.90
N ALA A 146 10.87 -3.37 -2.81
CA ALA A 146 11.85 -3.48 -3.90
C ALA A 146 12.26 -4.94 -4.15
N GLU A 147 12.57 -5.68 -3.10
CA GLU A 147 12.92 -7.10 -3.19
C GLU A 147 11.77 -7.93 -3.75
N ARG A 148 10.52 -7.65 -3.34
CA ARG A 148 9.34 -8.29 -3.92
C ARG A 148 9.22 -7.99 -5.41
N LEU A 149 9.34 -6.72 -5.81
CA LEU A 149 9.26 -6.30 -7.20
C LEU A 149 10.35 -6.99 -8.05
N LYS A 150 11.59 -7.03 -7.55
CA LYS A 150 12.69 -7.74 -8.21
C LYS A 150 12.43 -9.24 -8.31
N ARG A 151 12.00 -9.88 -7.23
CA ARG A 151 11.75 -11.32 -7.17
C ARG A 151 10.66 -11.78 -8.14
N PHE A 152 9.55 -11.05 -8.21
CA PHE A 152 8.37 -11.52 -8.95
C PHE A 152 8.24 -10.93 -10.36
N ASN A 153 8.82 -9.75 -10.61
CA ASN A 153 8.70 -9.06 -11.89
C ASN A 153 10.06 -8.84 -12.58
N ASN A 154 11.18 -9.12 -11.91
CA ASN A 154 12.53 -8.77 -12.36
C ASN A 154 12.73 -7.27 -12.64
N ILE A 155 11.97 -6.41 -11.96
CA ILE A 155 12.04 -4.95 -12.10
C ILE A 155 12.78 -4.37 -10.89
N GLU A 156 13.76 -3.49 -11.15
CA GLU A 156 14.47 -2.76 -10.10
C GLU A 156 13.62 -1.59 -9.58
N GLY A 157 13.59 -1.42 -8.26
CA GLY A 157 12.93 -0.30 -7.60
C GLY A 157 13.85 0.30 -6.54
N ILE A 158 13.92 1.63 -6.48
CA ILE A 158 14.78 2.35 -5.53
C ILE A 158 14.02 2.51 -4.20
N PRO A 159 14.51 1.93 -3.08
CA PRO A 159 13.88 2.12 -1.79
C PRO A 159 13.91 3.60 -1.38
N LEU A 160 12.72 4.17 -1.20
CA LEU A 160 12.49 5.52 -0.72
C LEU A 160 11.39 5.48 0.33
N TYR A 161 11.81 5.46 1.60
CA TYR A 161 10.90 5.45 2.73
C TYR A 161 10.15 6.78 2.82
N HIS A 162 8.84 6.72 3.03
CA HIS A 162 8.07 7.92 3.33
C HIS A 162 8.35 8.37 4.76
N LEU A 163 8.33 9.68 4.99
CA LEU A 163 8.38 10.20 6.34
C LEU A 163 7.05 9.91 7.05
N PRO A 164 7.06 9.67 8.36
CA PRO A 164 5.83 9.57 9.14
C PRO A 164 5.14 10.95 9.18
N ARG A 165 3.80 10.97 9.28
CA ARG A 165 2.98 12.19 9.17
C ARG A 165 3.45 13.32 10.09
N TYR A 166 3.83 12.96 11.31
CA TYR A 166 4.27 13.90 12.33
C TYR A 166 5.79 13.91 12.50
N PHE A 167 6.53 13.70 11.41
CA PHE A 167 7.99 13.76 11.43
C PHE A 167 8.48 15.04 12.12
N GLY A 168 9.41 14.89 13.06
CA GLY A 168 9.91 15.97 13.92
C GLY A 168 9.02 16.33 15.11
N ARG A 169 7.84 15.70 15.29
CA ARG A 169 6.95 15.87 16.46
C ARG A 169 6.83 14.63 17.34
N TYR A 170 7.33 13.47 16.88
CA TYR A 170 7.38 12.27 17.71
C TYR A 170 8.40 12.47 18.84
N ARG A 171 7.97 12.22 20.08
CA ARG A 171 8.79 12.34 21.29
C ARG A 171 8.48 11.17 22.22
N CYS A 172 9.49 10.70 22.95
CA CYS A 172 9.37 9.73 24.03
C CYS A 172 9.95 10.40 25.29
N ASP A 173 9.12 10.60 26.32
CA ASP A 173 9.55 11.22 27.57
C ASP A 173 10.07 10.19 28.57
N SER A 174 9.38 9.05 28.65
CA SER A 174 9.76 7.93 29.50
C SER A 174 9.22 6.64 28.93
N TYR A 175 9.81 5.53 29.36
CA TYR A 175 9.26 4.20 29.20
C TYR A 175 8.42 3.84 30.44
N ASP A 176 7.49 2.91 30.29
CA ASP A 176 6.63 2.40 31.35
C ASP A 176 6.42 0.89 31.11
N ASP A 177 5.83 0.19 32.09
CA ASP A 177 5.64 -1.26 32.11
C ASP A 177 4.47 -1.70 31.21
N TYR A 178 4.53 -1.33 29.92
CA TYR A 178 3.58 -1.78 28.91
C TYR A 178 4.21 -1.97 27.53
N ILE A 179 3.58 -2.85 26.75
CA ILE A 179 3.75 -2.97 25.31
C ILE A 179 2.51 -2.41 24.63
N LEU A 180 2.68 -1.53 23.65
CA LEU A 180 1.59 -0.97 22.85
C LEU A 180 1.68 -1.48 21.42
N SER A 181 0.60 -2.11 20.95
CA SER A 181 0.40 -2.50 19.56
C SER A 181 -0.76 -1.73 18.97
N VAL A 182 -0.48 -0.89 17.96
CA VAL A 182 -1.50 -0.10 17.27
C VAL A 182 -1.59 -0.52 15.82
N GLY A 183 -2.79 -0.92 15.37
CA GLY A 183 -3.01 -1.27 13.98
C GLY A 183 -4.29 -2.04 13.74
N ARG A 184 -4.57 -2.33 12.46
CA ARG A 184 -5.69 -3.19 12.11
C ARG A 184 -5.50 -4.60 12.68
N LEU A 185 -6.53 -5.15 13.30
CA LEU A 185 -6.58 -6.51 13.83
C LEU A 185 -6.87 -7.49 12.68
N GLU A 186 -5.87 -7.68 11.82
CA GLU A 186 -5.90 -8.63 10.72
C GLU A 186 -5.00 -9.83 11.03
N LYS A 187 -5.38 -11.01 10.56
CA LYS A 187 -4.61 -12.25 10.76
C LYS A 187 -3.13 -12.10 10.41
N ILE A 188 -2.80 -11.38 9.33
CA ILE A 188 -1.42 -11.16 8.89
C ILE A 188 -0.56 -10.32 9.87
N LYS A 189 -1.19 -9.61 10.81
CA LYS A 189 -0.50 -8.81 11.82
C LYS A 189 -0.03 -9.61 13.03
N ARG A 190 -0.47 -10.88 13.14
CA ARG A 190 0.00 -11.84 14.14
C ARG A 190 -0.09 -11.35 15.58
N ILE A 191 -1.16 -10.61 15.90
CA ILE A 191 -1.39 -10.08 17.25
C ILE A 191 -1.64 -11.20 18.27
N ASP A 192 -2.13 -12.35 17.80
CA ASP A 192 -2.25 -13.60 18.57
C ASP A 192 -0.92 -13.98 19.24
N TYR A 193 0.21 -13.87 18.55
CA TYR A 193 1.52 -14.16 19.15
C TYR A 193 1.91 -13.20 20.26
N LEU A 194 1.53 -11.92 20.14
CA LEU A 194 1.76 -10.96 21.21
C LEU A 194 0.93 -11.32 22.45
N VAL A 195 -0.34 -11.69 22.27
CA VAL A 195 -1.22 -12.11 23.38
C VAL A 195 -0.69 -13.37 24.04
N GLU A 196 -0.33 -14.39 23.26
CA GLU A 196 0.24 -15.65 23.77
C GLU A 196 1.55 -15.43 24.53
N ALA A 197 2.42 -14.53 24.04
CA ALA A 197 3.67 -14.20 24.72
C ALA A 197 3.46 -13.59 26.12
N MET A 198 2.32 -12.93 26.35
CA MET A 198 2.01 -12.36 27.67
C MET A 198 1.83 -13.41 28.76
N LYS A 199 1.55 -14.68 28.41
CA LYS A 199 1.47 -15.79 29.39
C LYS A 199 2.80 -16.02 30.12
N TYR A 200 3.92 -15.55 29.56
CA TYR A 200 5.26 -15.74 30.11
C TYR A 200 5.76 -14.54 30.93
N THR A 201 4.94 -13.50 31.12
CA THR A 201 5.32 -12.34 31.94
C THR A 201 4.13 -11.79 32.72
N ASN A 202 4.37 -11.48 34.00
CA ASN A 202 3.41 -10.79 34.86
C ASN A 202 3.82 -9.32 35.13
N ARG A 203 4.92 -8.85 34.52
CA ARG A 203 5.51 -7.54 34.79
C ARG A 203 5.10 -6.45 33.80
N LEU A 204 4.51 -6.83 32.67
CA LEU A 204 4.17 -5.92 31.59
C LEU A 204 2.67 -5.97 31.32
N ARG A 205 2.08 -4.82 31.00
CA ARG A 205 0.73 -4.73 30.44
C ARG A 205 0.79 -4.77 28.91
N CYS A 206 -0.15 -5.42 28.25
CA CYS A 206 -0.25 -5.38 26.78
C CYS A 206 -1.48 -4.57 26.36
N LEU A 207 -1.25 -3.47 25.67
CA LEU A 207 -2.29 -2.59 25.14
C LEU A 207 -2.39 -2.79 23.63
N ILE A 208 -3.53 -3.33 23.18
CA ILE A 208 -3.80 -3.58 21.76
C ILE A 208 -4.90 -2.63 21.32
N VAL A 209 -4.60 -1.79 20.33
CA VAL A 209 -5.50 -0.74 19.85
C VAL A 209 -5.72 -0.86 18.35
N GLY A 210 -6.98 -1.06 17.96
CA GLY A 210 -7.42 -0.89 16.58
C GLY A 210 -8.60 -1.78 16.20
N PRO A 211 -9.20 -1.53 15.03
CA PRO A 211 -10.31 -2.33 14.52
C PRO A 211 -9.81 -3.49 13.67
N GLY A 212 -10.63 -4.54 13.51
CA GLY A 212 -10.36 -5.58 12.52
C GLY A 212 -11.12 -6.87 12.81
N PRO A 213 -11.19 -7.78 11.82
CA PRO A 213 -11.96 -9.02 11.92
C PRO A 213 -11.44 -9.97 13.01
N GLU A 214 -10.16 -9.89 13.41
CA GLU A 214 -9.61 -10.76 14.46
C GLU A 214 -10.01 -10.31 15.88
N LYS A 215 -10.78 -9.22 16.05
CA LYS A 215 -11.08 -8.65 17.37
C LYS A 215 -11.70 -9.67 18.34
N GLU A 216 -12.81 -10.29 17.96
CA GLU A 216 -13.54 -11.24 18.81
C GLU A 216 -12.67 -12.44 19.18
N LYS A 217 -11.95 -12.98 18.20
CA LYS A 217 -11.00 -14.08 18.41
C LYS A 217 -9.89 -13.71 19.39
N LEU A 218 -9.29 -12.52 19.26
CA LEU A 218 -8.23 -12.06 20.17
C LEU A 218 -8.75 -11.85 21.59
N GLN A 219 -10.00 -11.38 21.75
CA GLN A 219 -10.63 -11.24 23.07
C GLN A 219 -10.83 -12.61 23.73
N GLY A 220 -11.27 -13.62 22.99
CA GLY A 220 -11.44 -14.99 23.52
C GLY A 220 -10.14 -15.72 23.90
N ILE A 221 -8.95 -15.19 23.56
CA ILE A 221 -7.66 -15.73 24.03
C ILE A 221 -7.33 -15.21 25.44
N ILE A 222 -7.90 -14.06 25.81
CA ILE A 222 -7.61 -13.38 27.08
C ILE A 222 -8.47 -13.94 28.23
N GLU A 223 -9.64 -14.51 27.91
CA GLU A 223 -10.51 -15.24 28.84
C GLU A 223 -9.89 -16.58 29.26
#